data_AF-C6HQG5-F1
#
_entry.id   AF-C6HQG5-F1
#
_cell.length_a   1.000
_cell.length_b   1.000
_cell.length_c   1.000
_cell.angle_alpha   90.00
_cell.angle_beta   90.00
_cell.angle_gamma   90.00
#
_symmetry.space_group_name_H-M   'P 1'
#
loop_
_entity.id
_entity.type
_entity.pdbx_description
1 polymer ?
#
loop_
_entity_poly.entity_id
_entity_poly.type
_entity_poly.pdbx_seq_one_letter_code
_entity_poly.pdbx_strand_id
1 'polypeptide(L)'
;MFRTLTFAWSRCVIRAKDNSPLLQHFCYSTPPSCRLMSGASDADHEDFFRYTGGRWLWNESMQLRNRYKRFDVAELQRIAARSVGSRTCSCMIKLAEGGSNKVFRLTMDDGTTAIARIPHPNMGPPFKTTASEVATMDFVRLLMV
;
A
#
# COMPACT_ATOMS: atom_id res chain seq x y z
N MET A 1 3.69 16.59 9.95
CA MET A 1 2.33 17.05 9.60
C MET A 1 1.89 16.22 8.39
N PHE A 2 1.20 15.10 8.61
CA PHE A 2 0.90 14.15 7.54
C PHE A 2 -0.13 14.73 6.54
N ARG A 3 0.36 15.24 5.41
CA ARG A 3 -0.50 15.62 4.28
C ARG A 3 -1.05 14.35 3.64
N THR A 4 -2.32 14.06 3.91
CA THR A 4 -3.04 12.97 3.23
C THR A 4 -3.59 13.54 1.92
N LEU A 5 -3.03 13.12 0.79
CA LEU A 5 -3.62 13.38 -0.52
C LEU A 5 -4.46 12.16 -0.91
N THR A 6 -5.76 12.21 -0.64
CA THR A 6 -6.72 11.25 -1.19
C THR A 6 -7.00 11.64 -2.63
N PHE A 7 -6.27 11.08 -3.60
CA PHE A 7 -6.63 11.24 -5.00
C PHE A 7 -7.79 10.31 -5.35
N ALA A 8 -8.94 10.93 -5.65
CA ALA A 8 -10.06 10.26 -6.26
C ALA A 8 -9.71 9.96 -7.72
N TRP A 9 -9.34 8.72 -7.99
CA TRP A 9 -9.93 7.82 -8.98
C TRP A 9 -9.06 6.54 -8.96
N SER A 10 -9.70 5.38 -8.80
CA SER A 10 -9.07 4.08 -8.45
C SER A 10 -8.48 3.95 -7.04
N ARG A 11 -9.18 4.45 -6.00
CA ARG A 11 -9.13 4.03 -4.57
C ARG A 11 -7.76 3.55 -4.03
N CYS A 12 -6.69 4.29 -4.30
CA CYS A 12 -5.39 4.09 -3.67
C CYS A 12 -5.12 5.29 -2.74
N VAL A 13 -4.72 5.01 -1.49
CA VAL A 13 -4.30 6.06 -0.57
C VAL A 13 -2.78 6.10 -0.58
N ILE A 14 -2.22 7.20 -1.08
CA ILE A 14 -0.79 7.51 -1.00
C ILE A 14 -0.59 8.46 0.17
N ARG A 15 0.24 8.07 1.15
CA ARG A 15 0.75 8.99 2.17
C ARG A 15 2.24 9.17 1.97
N ALA A 16 2.68 10.42 1.81
CA ALA A 16 4.08 10.77 1.97
C ALA A 16 4.47 10.53 3.44
N LYS A 17 5.58 9.83 3.66
CA LYS A 17 6.05 9.56 5.02
C LYS A 17 6.98 10.69 5.45
N ASP A 18 6.54 11.48 6.43
CA ASP A 18 7.47 12.30 7.22
C ASP A 18 8.44 11.33 7.92
N ASN A 19 9.73 11.65 7.93
CA ASN A 19 10.85 10.82 8.38
C ASN A 19 10.80 10.50 9.89
N SER A 20 9.75 9.81 10.32
CA SER A 20 9.36 9.55 11.70
C SER A 20 9.80 8.15 12.12
N PRO A 21 10.54 8.01 13.24
CA PRO A 21 11.18 6.75 13.65
C PRO A 21 10.19 5.69 14.16
N LEU A 22 8.93 6.05 14.40
CA LEU A 22 7.93 5.18 15.06
C LEU A 22 7.37 4.02 14.21
N LEU A 23 7.85 3.85 12.98
CA LEU A 23 7.43 2.76 12.08
C LEU A 23 8.57 1.80 11.71
N GLN A 24 9.74 1.88 12.35
CA GLN A 24 10.86 0.98 12.08
C GLN A 24 10.72 -0.41 12.75
N HIS A 25 9.78 -0.59 13.69
CA HIS A 25 9.77 -1.75 14.57
C HIS A 25 8.90 -2.96 14.16
N PHE A 26 8.33 -2.99 12.95
CA PHE A 26 7.34 -4.03 12.58
C PHE A 26 7.72 -4.98 11.43
N CYS A 27 9.00 -5.16 11.09
CA CYS A 27 9.39 -6.13 10.08
C CYS A 27 10.59 -6.99 10.53
N TYR A 28 10.32 -8.11 11.21
CA TYR A 28 11.25 -9.24 11.29
C TYR A 28 11.14 -10.09 10.02
N SER A 29 11.53 -9.50 8.90
CA SER A 29 11.84 -10.23 7.67
C SER A 29 12.77 -9.31 6.89
N THR A 30 13.95 -9.79 6.55
CA THR A 30 14.90 -9.10 5.66
C THR A 30 14.13 -8.51 4.47
N PRO A 31 14.19 -7.19 4.22
CA PRO A 31 13.55 -6.64 3.04
C PRO A 31 14.23 -7.26 1.82
N PRO A 32 13.49 -7.87 0.87
CA PRO A 32 14.09 -8.31 -0.37
C PRO A 32 14.72 -7.07 -1.01
N SER A 33 15.99 -7.21 -1.41
CA SER A 33 16.78 -6.17 -2.05
C SER A 33 15.95 -5.50 -3.15
N CYS A 34 15.87 -4.17 -3.09
CA CYS A 34 15.23 -3.33 -4.09
C CYS A 34 15.81 -3.67 -5.47
N ARG A 35 15.15 -4.53 -6.25
CA ARG A 35 15.54 -4.71 -7.66
C ARG A 35 15.31 -3.38 -8.36
N LEU A 36 16.36 -2.86 -9.01
CA LEU A 36 16.20 -1.80 -10.01
C LEU A 36 15.21 -2.30 -11.06
N MET A 37 14.01 -1.72 -11.08
CA MET A 37 12.96 -2.07 -12.03
C MET A 37 13.21 -1.32 -13.33
N SER A 38 14.22 -1.76 -14.11
CA SER A 38 14.38 -1.32 -15.49
C SER A 38 13.82 -2.41 -16.40
N GLY A 39 12.65 -2.17 -16.98
CA GLY A 39 12.05 -3.03 -18.01
C GLY A 39 11.25 -4.24 -17.55
N ALA A 40 10.65 -4.21 -16.34
CA ALA A 40 9.78 -5.28 -15.87
C ALA A 40 8.47 -5.33 -16.68
N SER A 41 8.20 -6.49 -17.26
CA SER A 41 6.93 -6.79 -17.91
C SER A 41 5.82 -6.95 -16.86
N ASP A 42 4.55 -6.79 -17.23
CA ASP A 42 3.42 -6.97 -16.31
C ASP A 42 3.39 -8.38 -15.66
N ALA A 43 4.05 -9.37 -16.28
CA ALA A 43 4.23 -10.71 -15.74
C ALA A 43 5.18 -10.76 -14.52
N ASP A 44 6.14 -9.82 -14.43
CA ASP A 44 7.12 -9.74 -13.34
C ASP A 44 6.50 -9.21 -12.03
N HIS A 45 5.26 -8.72 -12.08
CA HIS A 45 4.55 -8.11 -10.95
C HIS A 45 3.44 -8.99 -10.37
N GLU A 46 3.33 -10.26 -10.76
CA GLU A 46 2.29 -11.18 -10.27
C GLU A 46 2.23 -11.28 -8.74
N ASP A 47 3.37 -11.20 -8.05
CA ASP A 47 3.45 -11.22 -6.58
C ASP A 47 2.81 -10.00 -5.91
N PHE A 48 2.70 -8.87 -6.62
CA PHE A 48 2.01 -7.68 -6.12
C PHE A 48 0.49 -7.86 -6.14
N PHE A 49 -0.03 -8.65 -7.08
CA PHE A 49 -1.46 -8.88 -7.24
C PHE A 49 -1.98 -9.99 -6.33
N ARG A 50 -1.14 -11.01 -6.08
CA ARG A 50 -1.47 -12.18 -5.26
C ARG A 50 -1.43 -11.87 -3.77
N TYR A 51 -2.21 -12.66 -3.00
CA TYR A 51 -2.14 -12.62 -1.55
C TYR A 51 -1.05 -13.57 -1.04
N THR A 52 -0.14 -13.03 -0.22
CA THR A 52 1.04 -13.74 0.31
C THR A 52 1.13 -13.65 1.84
N GLY A 53 0.18 -12.98 2.50
CA GLY A 53 0.21 -12.73 3.96
C GLY A 53 -0.12 -13.94 4.85
N GLY A 54 -0.57 -15.06 4.29
CA GLY A 54 -0.95 -16.24 5.07
C GLY A 54 -1.82 -17.24 4.30
N ARG A 55 -2.38 -18.22 5.02
CA ARG A 55 -3.24 -19.28 4.48
C ARG A 55 -4.58 -19.33 5.22
N TRP A 56 -5.60 -19.89 4.57
CA TRP A 56 -6.93 -20.07 5.19
C TRP A 56 -7.21 -21.54 5.44
N LEU A 57 -7.82 -21.85 6.59
CA LEU A 57 -8.28 -23.20 6.93
C LEU A 57 -9.47 -23.65 6.06
N TRP A 58 -10.27 -22.71 5.54
CA TRP A 58 -11.45 -22.99 4.73
C TRP A 58 -11.44 -22.20 3.43
N ASN A 59 -11.89 -22.82 2.33
CA ASN A 59 -12.06 -22.23 1.00
C ASN A 59 -10.90 -21.33 0.55
N GLU A 60 -9.66 -21.77 0.76
CA GLU A 60 -8.43 -21.01 0.46
C GLU A 60 -8.41 -20.45 -0.97
N SER A 61 -8.73 -21.27 -1.96
CA SER A 61 -8.76 -20.84 -3.37
C SER A 61 -9.76 -19.71 -3.62
N MET A 62 -10.91 -19.71 -2.93
CA MET A 62 -11.91 -18.65 -3.03
C MET A 62 -11.41 -17.37 -2.33
N GLN A 63 -10.79 -17.51 -1.16
CA GLN A 63 -10.23 -16.39 -0.40
C GLN A 63 -9.09 -15.69 -1.16
N LEU A 64 -8.24 -16.47 -1.85
CA LEU A 64 -7.19 -15.98 -2.73
C LEU A 64 -7.76 -15.27 -3.96
N ARG A 65 -8.74 -15.87 -4.63
CA ARG A 65 -9.42 -15.27 -5.80
C ARG A 65 -10.09 -13.95 -5.45
N ASN A 66 -10.78 -13.90 -4.32
CA ASN A 66 -11.49 -12.70 -3.86
C ASN A 66 -10.54 -11.57 -3.42
N ARG A 67 -9.25 -11.85 -3.20
CA ARG A 67 -8.22 -10.85 -2.84
C ARG A 67 -7.24 -10.55 -3.96
N TYR A 68 -7.27 -11.32 -5.04
CA TYR A 68 -6.49 -11.05 -6.23
C TYR A 68 -7.02 -9.78 -6.91
N LYS A 69 -6.10 -8.84 -7.19
CA LYS A 69 -6.45 -7.60 -7.87
C LYS A 69 -5.26 -7.13 -8.69
N ARG A 70 -5.43 -7.09 -10.01
CA ARG A 70 -4.49 -6.43 -10.91
C ARG A 70 -4.68 -4.93 -10.85
N PHE A 71 -3.57 -4.21 -10.95
CA PHE A 71 -3.54 -2.76 -11.04
C PHE A 71 -2.30 -2.35 -11.84
N ASP A 72 -2.35 -1.17 -12.44
CA ASP A 72 -1.22 -0.64 -13.19
C ASP A 72 -0.12 -0.17 -12.22
N VAL A 73 1.00 -0.88 -12.20
CA VAL A 73 2.15 -0.58 -11.35
C VAL A 73 2.82 0.72 -11.79
N ALA A 74 2.91 0.98 -13.10
CA ALA A 74 3.54 2.18 -13.64
C ALA A 74 2.72 3.44 -13.30
N GLU A 75 1.39 3.38 -13.46
CA GLU A 75 0.54 4.52 -13.09
C GLU A 75 0.53 4.74 -11.57
N LEU A 76 0.58 3.68 -10.76
CA LEU A 76 0.71 3.82 -9.31
C LEU A 76 2.01 4.54 -8.92
N GLN A 77 3.13 4.15 -9.52
CA GLN A 77 4.42 4.82 -9.34
C GLN A 77 4.36 6.29 -9.76
N ARG A 78 3.72 6.59 -10.90
CA ARG A 78 3.55 7.96 -11.40
C ARG A 78 2.68 8.82 -10.47
N ILE A 79 1.58 8.27 -9.97
CA ILE A 79 0.72 8.95 -8.99
C ILE A 79 1.48 9.21 -7.69
N ALA A 80 2.25 8.23 -7.22
CA ALA A 80 3.04 8.38 -6.00
C ALA A 80 4.12 9.46 -6.15
N ALA A 81 4.88 9.45 -7.24
CA ALA A 81 5.89 10.48 -7.53
C ALA A 81 5.28 11.87 -7.56
N ARG A 82 4.16 12.05 -8.28
CA ARG A 82 3.41 13.32 -8.32
C ARG A 82 2.89 13.75 -6.94
N SER A 83 2.46 12.81 -6.11
CA SER A 83 1.92 13.12 -4.77
C SER A 83 3.00 13.61 -3.80
N VAL A 84 4.23 13.17 -3.98
CA VAL A 84 5.38 13.60 -3.15
C VAL A 84 6.11 14.79 -3.77
N GLY A 85 5.93 15.05 -5.08
CA GLY A 85 6.61 16.13 -5.81
C GLY A 85 7.95 15.70 -6.42
N SER A 86 8.21 14.39 -6.53
CA SER A 86 9.39 13.82 -7.16
C SER A 86 9.13 13.52 -8.64
N ARG A 87 10.21 13.36 -9.44
CA ARG A 87 10.14 13.07 -10.87
C ARG A 87 9.81 11.61 -11.16
N THR A 88 10.44 10.67 -10.45
CA THR A 88 10.35 9.24 -10.75
C THR A 88 10.44 8.37 -9.50
N CYS A 89 9.71 7.25 -9.51
CA CYS A 89 9.84 6.21 -8.51
C CYS A 89 11.00 5.27 -8.87
N SER A 90 11.98 5.12 -7.98
CA SER A 90 13.14 4.24 -8.19
C SER A 90 12.86 2.79 -7.78
N CYS A 91 12.04 2.58 -6.75
CA CYS A 91 11.73 1.26 -6.25
C CYS A 91 10.33 1.17 -5.66
N MET A 92 9.67 0.02 -5.85
CA MET A 92 8.42 -0.32 -5.20
C MET A 92 8.52 -1.73 -4.60
N ILE A 93 8.19 -1.85 -3.31
CA ILE A 93 8.14 -3.14 -2.62
C ILE A 93 6.80 -3.32 -1.90
N LYS A 94 6.34 -4.57 -1.82
CA LYS A 94 5.20 -4.95 -0.99
C LYS A 94 5.67 -5.06 0.46
N LEU A 95 5.23 -4.11 1.29
CA LEU A 95 5.69 -3.97 2.67
C LEU A 95 4.92 -4.90 3.62
N ALA A 96 3.59 -4.91 3.47
CA ALA A 96 2.72 -5.71 4.31
C ALA A 96 1.43 -6.03 3.57
N GLU A 97 0.82 -7.16 3.91
CA GLU A 97 -0.50 -7.52 3.42
C GLU A 97 -1.31 -8.09 4.58
N GLY A 98 -2.43 -7.44 4.89
CA GLY A 98 -3.35 -7.87 5.94
C GLY A 98 -4.70 -8.30 5.36
N GLY A 99 -5.70 -8.50 6.23
CA GLY A 99 -7.05 -8.87 5.78
C GLY A 99 -7.74 -7.80 4.90
N SER A 100 -7.40 -6.53 5.09
CA SER A 100 -8.05 -5.36 4.48
C SER A 100 -7.32 -4.83 3.25
N ASN A 101 -6.02 -4.53 3.37
CA ASN A 101 -5.26 -3.83 2.35
C ASN A 101 -3.92 -4.53 2.04
N LYS A 102 -3.45 -4.35 0.80
CA LYS A 102 -2.04 -4.48 0.42
C LYS A 102 -1.35 -3.13 0.63
N VAL A 103 -0.19 -3.16 1.28
CA VAL A 103 0.60 -1.97 1.59
C VAL A 103 1.93 -2.05 0.86
N PHE A 104 2.22 -1.01 0.08
CA PHE A 104 3.46 -0.90 -0.69
C PHE A 104 4.27 0.30 -0.20
N ARG A 105 5.59 0.12 -0.17
CA ARG A 105 6.55 1.20 0.03
C ARG A 105 7.15 1.56 -1.33
N LEU A 106 7.03 2.82 -1.70
CA LEU A 106 7.61 3.39 -2.89
C LEU A 106 8.74 4.33 -2.48
N THR A 107 9.91 4.14 -3.06
CA THR A 107 11.07 5.00 -2.88
C THR A 107 11.28 5.78 -4.17
N MET A 108 11.47 7.09 -4.02
CA MET A 108 11.68 8.02 -5.13
C MET A 108 13.16 8.16 -5.48
N ASP A 109 13.46 8.90 -6.53
CA ASP A 109 14.82 9.25 -6.98
C ASP A 109 15.55 10.16 -5.98
N ASP A 110 14.83 11.05 -5.31
CA ASP A 110 15.34 11.97 -4.28
C ASP A 110 15.50 11.32 -2.89
N GLY A 111 15.22 10.02 -2.78
CA GLY A 111 15.25 9.27 -1.52
C GLY A 111 14.00 9.45 -0.65
N THR A 112 13.01 10.25 -1.07
CA THR A 112 11.73 10.34 -0.37
C THR A 112 10.95 9.03 -0.48
N THR A 113 10.09 8.78 0.51
CA THR A 113 9.28 7.55 0.53
C THR A 113 7.79 7.82 0.65
N ALA A 114 7.02 7.06 -0.11
CA ALA A 114 5.57 7.05 -0.08
C ALA A 114 5.05 5.68 0.33
N ILE A 115 3.94 5.67 1.05
CA ILE A 115 3.19 4.45 1.38
C ILE A 115 1.91 4.44 0.55
N ALA A 116 1.76 3.43 -0.30
CA ALA A 116 0.55 3.18 -1.05
C ALA A 116 -0.26 2.06 -0.40
N ARG A 117 -1.55 2.32 -0.17
CA ARG A 117 -2.51 1.32 0.32
C ARG A 117 -3.50 0.99 -0.79
N ILE A 118 -3.60 -0.30 -1.14
CA ILE A 118 -4.55 -0.82 -2.12
C ILE A 118 -5.55 -1.71 -1.38
N PRO A 119 -6.84 -1.35 -1.35
CA PRO A 119 -7.86 -2.15 -0.70
C PRO A 119 -8.15 -3.42 -1.49
N HIS A 120 -8.41 -4.50 -0.76
CA HIS A 120 -8.87 -5.74 -1.38
C HIS A 120 -10.27 -5.59 -1.97
N PRO A 121 -10.60 -6.29 -3.07
CA PRO A 121 -11.92 -6.20 -3.69
C PRO A 121 -13.03 -6.77 -2.82
N ASN A 122 -12.72 -7.71 -1.92
CA ASN A 122 -13.68 -8.26 -0.95
C ASN A 122 -13.99 -7.31 0.21
N MET A 123 -13.25 -6.21 0.36
CA MET A 123 -13.52 -5.22 1.38
C MET A 123 -14.83 -4.53 0.98
N GLY A 124 -15.84 -4.63 1.85
CA GLY A 124 -17.21 -4.13 1.59
C GLY A 124 -17.26 -2.64 1.21
N PRO A 125 -18.47 -2.05 1.09
CA PRO A 125 -18.68 -0.73 0.50
C PRO A 125 -17.62 0.27 0.96
N PRO A 126 -16.73 0.72 0.07
CA PRO A 126 -15.47 1.21 0.57
C PRO A 126 -15.58 2.65 1.15
N PHE A 127 -16.79 3.24 1.15
CA PHE A 127 -17.16 4.37 2.00
C PHE A 127 -17.18 3.98 3.48
N LYS A 128 -17.79 2.84 3.82
CA LYS A 128 -17.91 2.36 5.20
C LYS A 128 -16.54 2.08 5.80
N THR A 129 -15.64 1.51 5.02
CA THR A 129 -14.29 1.17 5.50
C THR A 129 -13.47 2.41 5.82
N THR A 130 -13.50 3.43 4.94
CA THR A 130 -12.85 4.72 5.20
C THR A 130 -13.50 5.43 6.39
N ALA A 131 -14.84 5.44 6.46
CA ALA A 131 -15.56 6.06 7.58
C ALA A 131 -15.20 5.40 8.92
N SER A 132 -15.15 4.06 8.99
CA SER A 132 -14.74 3.34 10.20
C SER A 132 -13.27 3.59 10.57
N GLU A 133 -12.37 3.70 9.58
CA GLU A 133 -10.95 4.05 9.83
C GLU A 133 -10.83 5.46 10.41
N VAL A 134 -11.50 6.46 9.80
CA VAL A 134 -11.51 7.85 10.28
C VAL A 134 -12.13 7.95 11.67
N ALA A 135 -13.30 7.32 11.89
CA ALA A 135 -13.96 7.32 13.19
C ALA A 135 -13.06 6.74 14.29
N THR A 136 -12.33 5.66 14.00
CA THR A 136 -11.37 5.08 14.96
C THR A 136 -10.19 6.02 15.22
N MET A 137 -9.65 6.66 14.17
CA MET A 137 -8.58 7.63 14.34
C MET A 137 -9.01 8.82 15.21
N ASP A 138 -10.23 9.30 15.02
CA ASP A 138 -10.78 10.41 15.80
C ASP A 138 -11.05 9.99 17.24
N PHE A 139 -11.59 8.78 17.46
CA PHE A 139 -11.79 8.23 18.80
C PHE A 139 -10.47 8.10 19.58
N VAL A 140 -9.42 7.54 18.97
CA VAL A 140 -8.10 7.41 19.62
C VAL A 140 -7.51 8.77 19.96
N ARG A 141 -7.69 9.78 19.09
CA ARG A 141 -7.25 11.16 19.38
C ARG A 141 -8.01 11.76 20.55
N LEU A 142 -9.32 11.50 20.68
CA LEU A 142 -10.14 12.00 21.78
C LEU A 142 -9.77 11.36 23.12
N LEU A 143 -9.37 10.08 23.14
CA LEU A 143 -8.96 9.39 24.37
C LEU A 143 -7.52 9.68 24.81
N MET A 144 -6.67 10.20 23.92
CA MET A 144 -5.28 10.55 24.22
C MET A 144 -5.10 12.03 24.63
N VAL A 145 -6.17 12.64 25.17
CA VAL A 145 -6.18 13.98 25.78
C VAL A 145 -6.17 13.85 27.29
#